data_AF-A0A7V4UA36-F1
#
_entry.id   AF-A0A7V4UA36-F1
#
_cell.length_a   1.000
_cell.length_b   1.000
_cell.length_c   1.000
_cell.angle_alpha   90.00
_cell.angle_beta   90.00
_cell.angle_gamma   90.00
#
_symmetry.space_group_name_H-M   'P 1'
#
loop_
_entity.id
_entity.type
_entity.pdbx_description
1 polymer ?
#
loop_
_entity_poly.entity_id
_entity_poly.type
_entity_poly.pdbx_seq_one_letter_code
_entity_poly.pdbx_strand_id
1 'polypeptide(L)'
;MPGEFVSEVVAPDAGTFDAVAMSHGTPGLPSGFRWRDRHYRIVELLADWRSSEAHDHAGGQHYYRKHFFRVRVDSGQIMTLYALRHVKPGASPRKRWWLFEIE
;
A
#
# COMPACT_ATOMS: atom_id res chain seq x y z
N MET A 1 13.42 -15.70 -6.78
CA MET A 1 12.17 -16.12 -7.45
C MET A 1 11.52 -14.83 -7.94
N PRO A 2 11.03 -14.74 -9.19
CA PRO A 2 10.22 -13.59 -9.57
C PRO A 2 8.93 -13.60 -8.74
N GLY A 3 8.58 -12.48 -8.11
CA GLY A 3 7.33 -12.37 -7.38
C GLY A 3 6.13 -12.42 -8.34
N GLU A 4 4.99 -12.89 -7.83
CA GLU A 4 3.74 -12.93 -8.56
C GLU A 4 3.09 -11.54 -8.53
N PHE A 5 2.87 -10.95 -9.72
CA PHE A 5 2.12 -9.71 -9.85
C PHE A 5 0.63 -9.96 -9.66
N VAL A 6 0.01 -9.24 -8.72
CA VAL A 6 -1.39 -9.46 -8.31
C VAL A 6 -2.29 -8.27 -8.69
N SER A 7 -1.93 -7.06 -8.29
CA SER A 7 -2.72 -5.84 -8.50
C SER A 7 -4.18 -5.92 -8.02
N GLU A 8 -4.43 -6.52 -6.86
CA GLU A 8 -5.77 -6.66 -6.26
C GLU A 8 -5.99 -5.69 -5.09
N VAL A 9 -7.26 -5.36 -4.81
CA VAL A 9 -7.62 -4.51 -3.67
C VAL A 9 -7.45 -5.27 -2.35
N VAL A 10 -6.86 -4.60 -1.35
CA VAL A 10 -6.79 -5.11 0.02
C VAL A 10 -7.54 -4.21 0.99
N ALA A 11 -8.09 -4.81 2.03
CA ALA A 11 -8.74 -4.09 3.12
C ALA A 11 -7.75 -3.98 4.29
N PRO A 12 -7.18 -2.80 4.59
CA PRO A 12 -6.33 -2.64 5.76
C PRO A 12 -7.14 -2.85 7.04
N ASP A 13 -6.51 -3.41 8.07
CA ASP A 13 -7.13 -3.51 9.38
C ASP A 13 -7.43 -2.11 9.94
N ALA A 14 -8.64 -1.93 10.45
CA ALA A 14 -9.06 -0.64 10.97
C ALA A 14 -8.40 -0.36 12.33
N GLY A 15 -7.75 0.81 12.45
CA GLY A 15 -7.30 1.33 13.74
C GLY A 15 -5.89 0.92 14.18
N THR A 16 -5.15 0.21 13.33
CA THR A 16 -3.75 -0.19 13.59
C THR A 16 -2.77 0.52 12.67
N PHE A 17 -3.04 1.78 12.38
CA PHE A 17 -2.10 2.63 11.66
C PHE A 17 -1.05 3.12 12.63
N ASP A 18 0.23 2.91 12.29
CA ASP A 18 1.34 3.39 13.11
C ASP A 18 1.23 4.91 13.31
N ALA A 19 0.86 5.31 14.52
CA ALA A 19 0.61 6.69 14.90
C ALA A 19 1.87 7.56 14.81
N VAL A 20 3.07 6.94 14.89
CA VAL A 20 4.35 7.63 14.76
C VAL A 20 4.62 8.02 13.30
N ALA A 21 4.28 7.15 12.33
CA ALA A 21 4.39 7.50 10.91
C ALA A 21 3.42 8.61 10.49
N MET A 22 2.24 8.66 11.13
CA MET A 22 1.22 9.67 10.87
C MET A 22 1.64 11.09 11.31
N SER A 23 2.53 11.24 12.30
CA SER A 23 3.03 12.56 12.73
C SER A 23 3.96 13.22 11.70
N HIS A 24 4.49 12.45 10.74
CA HIS A 24 5.39 12.92 9.69
C HIS A 24 4.71 13.14 8.32
N GLY A 25 3.38 13.04 8.23
CA GLY A 25 2.64 13.24 6.97
C GLY A 25 2.69 12.05 6.00
N THR A 26 3.13 10.89 6.48
CA THR A 26 3.09 9.62 5.75
C THR A 26 1.80 8.86 6.11
N PRO A 27 1.14 8.16 5.17
CA PRO A 27 0.05 7.25 5.54
C PRO A 27 0.61 6.24 6.53
N GLY A 28 0.02 6.13 7.73
CA GLY A 28 0.42 5.08 8.66
C GLY A 28 0.29 3.73 7.97
N LEU A 29 1.34 2.90 8.04
CA LEU A 29 1.24 1.52 7.60
C LEU A 29 0.29 0.78 8.55
N PRO A 30 -0.69 0.03 8.06
CA PRO A 30 -1.53 -0.78 8.93
C PRO A 30 -0.71 -1.94 9.51
N SER A 31 -1.05 -2.42 10.71
CA SER A 31 -0.40 -3.63 11.28
C SER A 31 -0.72 -4.92 10.51
N GLY A 32 -1.69 -4.86 9.60
CA GLY A 32 -2.20 -6.01 8.87
C GLY A 32 -3.27 -5.61 7.87
N PHE A 33 -3.60 -6.54 6.99
CA PHE A 33 -4.62 -6.35 5.97
C PHE A 33 -5.28 -7.67 5.63
N ARG A 34 -6.49 -7.58 5.10
CA ARG A 34 -7.23 -8.70 4.55
C ARG A 34 -7.15 -8.65 3.03
N TRP A 35 -6.70 -9.75 2.45
CA TRP A 35 -6.66 -9.97 1.01
C TRP A 35 -7.37 -11.28 0.71
N ARG A 36 -8.40 -11.20 -0.17
CA ARG A 36 -9.38 -12.29 -0.37
C ARG A 36 -9.98 -12.73 0.97
N ASP A 37 -10.02 -14.03 1.24
CA ASP A 37 -10.55 -14.60 2.50
C ASP A 37 -9.46 -14.84 3.56
N ARG A 38 -8.26 -14.29 3.37
CA ARG A 38 -7.14 -14.45 4.29
C ARG A 38 -6.71 -13.13 4.92
N HIS A 39 -6.46 -13.20 6.21
CA HIS A 39 -5.85 -12.13 6.99
C HIS A 39 -4.33 -12.30 7.01
N TYR A 40 -3.61 -11.21 6.78
CA TYR A 40 -2.15 -11.15 6.83
C TYR A 40 -1.72 -10.08 7.82
N ARG A 41 -0.91 -10.47 8.79
CA ARG A 41 -0.30 -9.52 9.73
C ARG A 41 1.06 -9.09 9.21
N ILE A 42 1.31 -7.79 9.16
CA ILE A 42 2.62 -7.23 8.82
C ILE A 42 3.53 -7.39 10.03
N VAL A 43 4.63 -8.11 9.86
CA VAL A 43 5.62 -8.34 10.93
C VAL A 43 6.81 -7.39 10.80
N GLU A 44 7.10 -6.92 9.59
CA GLU A 44 8.26 -6.07 9.32
C GLU A 44 8.02 -5.22 8.07
N LEU A 45 8.40 -3.94 8.15
CA LEU A 45 8.51 -3.08 6.97
C LEU A 45 9.93 -3.21 6.42
N LEU A 46 10.07 -3.72 5.19
CA LEU A 46 11.37 -3.89 4.54
C LEU A 46 11.80 -2.63 3.79
N ALA A 47 10.86 -1.95 3.16
CA ALA A 47 11.10 -0.69 2.46
C ALA A 47 9.80 0.07 2.23
N ASP A 48 9.86 1.40 2.19
CA ASP A 48 8.79 2.26 1.69
C ASP A 48 9.35 3.25 0.67
N TRP A 49 8.59 3.55 -0.38
CA TRP A 49 9.00 4.53 -1.37
C TRP A 49 7.81 5.21 -2.01
N ARG A 50 8.03 6.44 -2.45
CA ARG A 50 7.05 7.22 -3.21
C ARG A 50 7.31 7.00 -4.69
N SER A 51 6.26 6.73 -5.46
CA SER A 51 6.36 6.67 -6.90
C SER A 51 5.43 7.71 -7.54
N SER A 52 6.02 8.57 -8.37
CA SER A 52 5.28 9.27 -9.42
C SER A 52 5.24 8.36 -10.64
N GLU A 53 4.03 8.06 -11.12
CA GLU A 53 3.85 7.57 -12.49
C GLU A 53 4.24 8.71 -13.44
N ALA A 54 5.51 8.79 -13.80
CA ALA A 54 6.00 9.62 -14.87
C ALA A 54 6.38 8.71 -16.03
N HIS A 55 5.38 8.07 -16.64
CA HIS A 55 5.50 7.58 -18.01
C HIS A 55 4.11 7.49 -18.64
N ASP A 56 3.62 8.63 -19.14
CA ASP A 56 2.85 8.65 -20.38
C ASP A 56 2.95 10.04 -21.01
N HIS A 57 3.32 10.05 -22.27
CA HIS A 57 3.53 11.21 -23.11
C HIS A 57 2.18 11.87 -23.46
N ALA A 58 1.78 12.93 -22.75
CA ALA A 58 0.99 14.06 -23.27
C ALA A 58 0.53 14.97 -22.12
N GLY A 59 0.98 16.24 -22.13
CA GLY A 59 0.20 17.34 -21.56
C GLY A 59 -0.01 17.33 -20.03
N GLY A 60 1.06 17.59 -19.28
CA GLY A 60 1.00 18.48 -18.12
C GLY A 60 0.08 18.08 -16.95
N GLN A 61 0.57 17.19 -16.08
CA GLN A 61 0.55 17.34 -14.61
C GLN A 61 1.20 16.11 -13.95
N HIS A 62 2.40 16.28 -13.40
CA HIS A 62 3.08 15.25 -12.60
C HIS A 62 2.29 15.03 -11.30
N TYR A 63 1.57 13.91 -11.18
CA TYR A 63 0.79 13.61 -9.99
C TYR A 63 1.44 12.47 -9.20
N TYR A 64 2.08 12.80 -8.06
CA TYR A 64 2.62 11.83 -7.11
C TYR A 64 1.48 11.10 -6.37
N ARG A 65 0.87 10.08 -6.99
CA ARG A 65 -0.36 9.43 -6.47
C ARG A 65 -0.12 8.28 -5.50
N LYS A 66 0.97 7.51 -5.67
CA LYS A 66 1.14 6.20 -5.02
C LYS A 66 2.28 6.22 -4.00
N HIS A 67 2.04 5.62 -2.85
CA HIS A 67 3.07 5.29 -1.86
C HIS A 67 3.16 3.78 -1.76
N PHE A 68 4.32 3.21 -2.02
CA PHE A 68 4.59 1.78 -2.00
C PHE A 68 5.23 1.37 -0.67
N PHE A 69 4.87 0.18 -0.20
CA PHE A 69 5.37 -0.43 1.02
C PHE A 69 5.69 -1.90 0.72
N ARG A 70 6.95 -2.30 0.87
CA ARG A 70 7.37 -3.70 0.84
C ARG A 70 7.43 -4.22 2.26
N VAL A 71 6.60 -5.19 2.58
CA VAL A 71 6.38 -5.69 3.94
C VAL A 71 6.60 -7.20 3.98
N ARG A 72 7.11 -7.70 5.11
CA ARG A 72 7.06 -9.13 5.42
C ARG A 72 5.80 -9.40 6.24
N VAL A 73 5.08 -10.46 5.88
CA VAL A 73 3.89 -10.90 6.60
C VAL A 73 4.18 -12.13 7.48
N ASP A 74 3.27 -12.43 8.41
CA ASP A 74 3.38 -13.54 9.36
C ASP A 74 3.52 -14.93 8.72
N SER A 75 3.05 -15.10 7.48
CA SER A 75 3.27 -16.30 6.69
C SER A 75 4.69 -16.43 6.12
N GLY A 76 5.58 -15.46 6.36
CA GLY A 76 6.96 -15.40 5.88
C GLY A 76 7.12 -14.82 4.47
N GLN A 77 6.00 -14.62 3.75
CA GLN A 77 5.98 -14.02 2.41
C GLN A 77 6.34 -12.54 2.45
N ILE A 78 6.90 -12.04 1.36
CA ILE A 78 7.12 -10.61 1.17
C ILE A 78 6.04 -10.09 0.23
N MET A 79 5.36 -9.02 0.63
CA MET A 79 4.26 -8.45 -0.11
C MET A 79 4.52 -6.97 -0.37
N THR A 80 4.33 -6.54 -1.60
CA THR A 80 4.43 -5.13 -1.98
C THR A 80 3.02 -4.54 -2.05
N LEU A 81 2.72 -3.60 -1.18
CA LEU A 81 1.46 -2.86 -1.12
C LEU A 81 1.64 -1.47 -1.71
N TYR A 82 0.59 -0.88 -2.26
CA TYR A 82 0.57 0.57 -2.49
C TYR A 82 -0.73 1.23 -2.01
N ALA A 83 -0.57 2.44 -1.47
CA ALA A 83 -1.65 3.30 -1.05
C ALA A 83 -1.78 4.53 -1.96
N LEU A 84 -3.00 4.85 -2.36
CA LEU A 84 -3.31 6.10 -3.07
C LEU A 84 -3.47 7.26 -2.09
N ARG A 85 -2.71 8.34 -2.27
CA ARG A 85 -2.76 9.53 -1.39
C ARG A 85 -4.04 10.35 -1.56
N HIS A 86 -4.56 10.47 -2.78
CA HIS A 86 -5.81 11.16 -3.06
C HIS A 86 -6.93 10.17 -3.38
N VAL A 87 -7.96 10.13 -2.54
CA VAL A 87 -9.29 9.68 -2.97
C VAL A 87 -10.11 10.87 -3.43
N LYS A 88 -10.99 10.61 -4.39
CA LYS A 88 -12.05 11.54 -4.74
C LYS A 88 -12.90 11.87 -3.49
N PRO A 89 -13.43 13.09 -3.37
CA PRO A 89 -14.39 13.43 -2.32
C PRO A 89 -15.53 12.40 -2.31
N GLY A 90 -15.84 11.82 -1.14
CA GLY A 90 -16.88 10.80 -0.97
C GLY A 90 -16.42 9.34 -1.09
N ALA A 91 -15.17 9.05 -1.48
CA ALA A 91 -14.65 7.68 -1.48
C ALA A 91 -14.05 7.29 -0.12
N SER A 92 -14.38 6.07 0.34
CA SER A 92 -13.95 5.56 1.64
C SER A 92 -12.41 5.54 1.75
N PRO A 93 -11.83 6.05 2.85
CA PRO A 93 -10.40 5.94 3.15
C PRO A 93 -9.85 4.50 3.11
N ARG A 94 -10.72 3.51 3.32
CA ARG A 94 -10.39 2.09 3.31
C ARG A 94 -10.18 1.52 1.90
N LYS A 95 -10.71 2.16 0.84
CA LYS A 95 -10.61 1.68 -0.56
C LYS A 95 -9.39 2.25 -1.31
N ARG A 96 -8.26 2.41 -0.62
CA ARG A 96 -7.05 3.05 -1.18
C ARG A 96 -5.84 2.14 -1.29
N TRP A 97 -5.95 0.91 -0.78
CA TRP A 97 -4.84 -0.01 -0.63
C TRP A 97 -4.95 -1.16 -1.63
N TRP A 98 -3.83 -1.49 -2.23
CA TRP A 98 -3.71 -2.51 -3.27
C TRP A 98 -2.47 -3.36 -3.00
N LEU A 99 -2.56 -4.65 -3.31
CA LEU A 99 -1.45 -5.58 -3.34
C LEU A 99 -0.88 -5.62 -4.75
N PHE A 100 0.37 -5.21 -4.90
CA PHE A 100 1.09 -5.15 -6.18
C PHE A 100 1.71 -6.49 -6.52
N GLU A 101 2.48 -7.06 -5.59
CA GLU A 101 3.31 -8.24 -5.82
C GLU A 101 3.45 -9.07 -4.55
N ILE A 102 3.61 -10.40 -4.69
CA ILE A 102 3.91 -11.35 -3.62
C ILE A 102 5.16 -12.15 -4.00
N GLU A 103 6.13 -12.26 -3.09
CA GLU A 103 7.34 -13.09 -3.21
C GLU A 103 7.34 -14.27 -2.22
#